data_AF-A0AA41SLC1-F1
#
_entry.id   AF-A0AA41SLC1-F1
#
_cell.length_a   1.000
_cell.length_b   1.000
_cell.length_c   1.000
_cell.angle_alpha   90.00
_cell.angle_beta   90.00
_cell.angle_gamma   90.00
#
_symmetry.space_group_name_H-M   'P 1'
#
loop_
_entity.id
_entity.type
_entity.pdbx_description
1 polymer ?
#
loop_
_entity_poly.entity_id
_entity_poly.type
_entity_poly.pdbx_seq_one_letter_code
_entity_poly.pdbx_strand_id
1 'polypeptide(L)'
;MKICLSKVYKAEKVELSEDRLSAGSSKGYRMVRATRGVVEGAWYFEIKVVNLGETGHTRLGWSTDKGDLQAPVGYDGYSFGYRDVDGSKIHKALREKYGEKGYVQGDVIGCYINLPQGALYAPKPVHLFWYKGQKYSSTLEGKDKEESSKVVPGSEICFFKNGIFQGVAFKDLSGGRYYPAASMYTIPNQPNCVVQFNFGPDFEYFPKDFEDRPKPTAMIEVPYQPVDVRVENGESAAK
;
A
#
# COMPACT_ATOMS: atom_id res chain seq x y z
N MET A 1 13.58 0.02 -14.13
CA MET A 1 12.16 0.48 -14.14
C MET A 1 11.92 1.35 -12.90
N LYS A 2 11.26 2.51 -12.98
CA LYS A 2 10.93 3.34 -11.80
C LYS A 2 9.67 2.81 -11.09
N ILE A 3 9.50 3.12 -9.79
CA ILE A 3 8.24 2.84 -9.08
C ILE A 3 7.08 3.58 -9.77
N CYS A 4 5.91 2.95 -9.79
CA CYS A 4 4.69 3.44 -10.42
C CYS A 4 3.50 2.58 -9.96
N LEU A 5 2.29 2.92 -10.37
CA LEU A 5 1.08 2.12 -10.15
C LEU A 5 1.09 0.84 -11.00
N SER A 6 0.68 -0.27 -10.38
CA SER A 6 0.73 -1.58 -11.00
C SER A 6 -0.45 -1.82 -11.94
N LYS A 7 -0.17 -2.30 -13.15
CA LYS A 7 -1.20 -2.79 -14.08
C LYS A 7 -1.81 -4.13 -13.63
N VAL A 8 -1.09 -4.87 -12.77
CA VAL A 8 -1.49 -6.19 -12.26
C VAL A 8 -2.19 -6.06 -10.90
N TYR A 9 -1.71 -5.17 -10.03
CA TYR A 9 -2.22 -4.99 -8.67
C TYR A 9 -3.20 -3.82 -8.59
N LYS A 10 -4.21 -3.85 -9.45
CA LYS A 10 -5.33 -2.91 -9.47
C LYS A 10 -6.62 -3.65 -9.75
N ALA A 11 -7.75 -3.11 -9.31
CA ALA A 11 -9.04 -3.59 -9.78
C ALA A 11 -9.17 -3.39 -11.31
N GLU A 12 -9.93 -4.26 -11.97
CA GLU A 12 -10.10 -4.23 -13.43
C GLU A 12 -10.54 -2.84 -13.92
N LYS A 13 -11.51 -2.22 -13.23
CA LYS A 13 -12.11 -0.92 -13.57
C LYS A 13 -11.34 0.30 -13.03
N VAL A 14 -10.09 0.14 -12.60
CA VAL A 14 -9.19 1.28 -12.36
C VAL A 14 -8.47 1.62 -13.65
N GLU A 15 -8.56 2.87 -14.07
CA GLU A 15 -7.84 3.42 -15.21
C GLU A 15 -6.56 4.08 -14.71
N LEU A 16 -5.46 3.93 -15.45
CA LEU A 16 -4.17 4.54 -15.12
C LEU A 16 -3.78 5.52 -16.22
N SER A 17 -3.13 6.61 -15.85
CA SER A 17 -2.44 7.48 -16.80
C SER A 17 -1.27 6.75 -17.49
N GLU A 18 -0.78 7.31 -18.60
CA GLU A 18 0.33 6.73 -19.36
C GLU A 18 1.62 6.56 -18.54
N ASP A 19 1.94 7.57 -17.72
CA ASP A 19 3.07 7.55 -16.77
C ASP A 19 2.85 6.60 -15.58
N ARG A 20 1.63 6.08 -15.41
CA ARG A 20 1.17 5.25 -14.28
C ARG A 20 1.41 5.89 -12.92
N LEU A 21 1.27 7.21 -12.82
CA LEU A 21 1.30 7.93 -11.56
C LEU A 21 -0.10 8.38 -11.11
N SER A 22 -1.07 8.44 -12.02
CA SER A 22 -2.47 8.75 -11.70
C SER A 22 -3.35 7.53 -11.87
N ALA A 23 -4.37 7.43 -11.01
CA ALA A 23 -5.42 6.44 -11.13
C ALA A 23 -6.80 7.07 -11.04
N GLY A 24 -7.70 6.62 -11.90
CA GLY A 24 -9.11 6.99 -11.92
C GLY A 24 -10.02 5.80 -11.70
N SER A 25 -11.17 6.01 -11.07
CA SER A 25 -12.26 5.03 -11.08
C SER A 25 -13.61 5.67 -11.41
N SER A 26 -14.45 4.93 -12.13
CA SER A 26 -15.77 5.35 -12.63
C SER A 26 -16.95 4.59 -12.01
N LYS A 27 -16.73 3.52 -11.22
CA LYS A 27 -17.81 2.66 -10.72
C LYS A 27 -17.50 2.03 -9.36
N GLY A 28 -18.05 2.62 -8.30
CA GLY A 28 -17.92 2.11 -6.94
C GLY A 28 -16.49 2.14 -6.44
N TYR A 29 -16.24 1.56 -5.27
CA TYR A 29 -14.89 1.53 -4.70
C TYR A 29 -14.01 0.54 -5.45
N ARG A 30 -12.84 0.99 -5.87
CA ARG A 30 -11.81 0.17 -6.52
C ARG A 30 -10.42 0.59 -6.05
N MET A 31 -9.56 -0.38 -5.73
CA MET A 31 -8.21 -0.13 -5.23
C MET A 31 -7.15 -0.32 -6.32
N VAL A 32 -6.07 0.44 -6.20
CA VAL A 32 -4.79 0.24 -6.89
C VAL A 32 -3.64 0.25 -5.88
N ARG A 33 -2.62 -0.55 -6.16
CA ARG A 33 -1.34 -0.55 -5.44
C ARG A 33 -0.17 -0.16 -6.34
N ALA A 34 0.87 0.39 -5.72
CA ALA A 34 2.15 0.59 -6.38
C ALA A 34 2.85 -0.75 -6.72
N THR A 35 3.85 -0.67 -7.59
CA THR A 35 4.66 -1.82 -8.03
C THR A 35 5.68 -2.30 -6.99
N ARG A 36 5.96 -1.49 -5.96
CA ARG A 36 6.94 -1.80 -4.92
C ARG A 36 6.34 -1.55 -3.54
N GLY A 37 6.77 -2.38 -2.59
CA GLY A 37 6.37 -2.28 -1.18
C GLY A 37 7.54 -2.51 -0.24
N VAL A 38 7.34 -2.11 1.01
CA VAL A 38 8.37 -2.05 2.06
C VAL A 38 8.08 -3.09 3.13
N VAL A 39 9.13 -3.65 3.73
CA VAL A 39 9.03 -4.66 4.81
C VAL A 39 9.62 -4.16 6.12
N GLU A 40 10.47 -3.14 6.08
CA GLU A 40 11.13 -2.58 7.26
C GLU A 40 11.54 -1.12 7.01
N GLY A 41 11.82 -0.40 8.09
CA GLY A 41 12.27 1.00 8.08
C GLY A 41 11.13 2.02 7.96
N ALA A 42 11.51 3.30 7.91
CA ALA A 42 10.60 4.43 7.78
C ALA A 42 10.50 4.89 6.32
N TRP A 43 9.28 5.00 5.80
CA TRP A 43 9.02 5.32 4.39
C TRP A 43 7.89 6.33 4.23
N TYR A 44 7.98 7.10 3.15
CA TYR A 44 7.02 8.17 2.86
C TYR A 44 6.72 8.29 1.37
N PHE A 45 5.46 8.64 1.08
CA PHE A 45 5.02 9.08 -0.24
C PHE A 45 3.81 10.02 -0.09
N GLU A 46 3.43 10.68 -1.18
CA GLU A 46 2.26 11.56 -1.22
C GLU A 46 1.22 11.09 -2.22
N ILE A 47 -0.04 11.43 -1.95
CA ILE A 47 -1.13 11.29 -2.88
C ILE A 47 -1.89 12.61 -2.97
N LYS A 48 -1.94 13.18 -4.16
CA LYS A 48 -2.78 14.35 -4.48
C LYS A 48 -4.16 13.89 -4.89
N VAL A 49 -5.19 14.52 -4.31
CA VAL A 49 -6.58 14.32 -4.73
C VAL A 49 -6.87 15.24 -5.90
N VAL A 50 -6.78 14.71 -7.12
CA VAL A 50 -6.85 15.51 -8.36
C VAL A 50 -8.28 15.89 -8.70
N ASN A 51 -9.19 14.92 -8.67
CA ASN A 51 -10.59 15.14 -8.97
C ASN A 51 -11.47 14.24 -8.11
N LEU A 52 -12.33 14.81 -7.26
CA LEU A 52 -13.42 14.05 -6.63
C LEU A 52 -14.70 14.16 -7.47
N GLY A 53 -14.96 15.31 -8.07
CA GLY A 53 -16.29 15.61 -8.63
C GLY A 53 -17.36 15.65 -7.52
N GLU A 54 -18.64 15.58 -7.92
CA GLU A 54 -19.76 15.74 -6.99
C GLU A 54 -20.00 14.51 -6.10
N THR A 55 -19.70 13.32 -6.62
CA THR A 55 -20.03 12.03 -5.97
C THR A 55 -18.81 11.20 -5.62
N GLY A 56 -17.62 11.74 -5.86
CA GLY A 56 -16.40 10.98 -5.69
C GLY A 56 -15.94 10.95 -4.26
N HIS A 57 -15.43 9.79 -3.85
CA HIS A 57 -14.81 9.60 -2.55
C HIS A 57 -13.52 8.82 -2.68
N THR A 58 -12.64 8.96 -1.69
CA THR A 58 -11.38 8.21 -1.68
C THR A 58 -11.05 7.67 -0.30
N ARG A 59 -10.28 6.59 -0.29
CA ARG A 59 -9.51 6.16 0.89
C ARG A 59 -8.08 5.87 0.48
N LEU A 60 -7.16 6.47 1.21
CA LEU A 60 -5.74 6.53 0.88
C LEU A 60 -4.91 5.87 1.97
N GLY A 61 -3.81 5.21 1.62
CA GLY A 61 -2.87 4.71 2.62
C GLY A 61 -2.07 3.49 2.16
N TRP A 62 -2.07 2.45 2.99
CA TRP A 62 -1.21 1.28 2.81
C TRP A 62 -2.04 0.01 2.69
N SER A 63 -1.56 -0.94 1.89
CA SER A 63 -2.16 -2.27 1.72
C SER A 63 -1.07 -3.32 1.56
N THR A 64 -1.25 -4.50 2.17
CA THR A 64 -0.39 -5.64 1.89
C THR A 64 -0.78 -6.30 0.56
N ASP A 65 -0.06 -7.34 0.14
CA ASP A 65 -0.36 -8.13 -1.05
C ASP A 65 -1.70 -8.88 -0.97
N LYS A 66 -2.20 -9.13 0.24
CA LYS A 66 -3.48 -9.82 0.53
C LYS A 66 -4.71 -8.93 0.50
N GLY A 67 -4.55 -7.61 0.41
CA GLY A 67 -5.67 -6.67 0.37
C GLY A 67 -6.57 -6.88 -0.85
N ASP A 68 -7.90 -6.86 -0.66
CA ASP A 68 -8.86 -7.04 -1.74
C ASP A 68 -8.92 -5.81 -2.65
N LEU A 69 -8.50 -5.99 -3.90
CA LEU A 69 -8.46 -4.92 -4.90
C LEU A 69 -9.85 -4.41 -5.30
N GLN A 70 -10.90 -5.19 -5.11
CA GLN A 70 -12.28 -4.79 -5.40
C GLN A 70 -12.93 -4.01 -4.24
N ALA A 71 -12.27 -3.99 -3.08
CA ALA A 71 -12.73 -3.32 -1.88
C ALA A 71 -11.95 -2.01 -1.65
N PRO A 72 -12.50 -1.07 -0.86
CA PRO A 72 -11.77 0.13 -0.47
C PRO A 72 -10.62 -0.18 0.50
N VAL A 73 -9.60 0.68 0.52
CA VAL A 73 -8.52 0.62 1.51
C VAL A 73 -9.12 0.70 2.92
N GLY A 74 -8.71 -0.22 3.80
CA GLY A 74 -9.22 -0.35 5.16
C GLY A 74 -10.44 -1.27 5.30
N TYR A 75 -10.97 -1.85 4.22
CA TYR A 75 -12.10 -2.79 4.30
C TYR A 75 -11.73 -4.09 5.02
N ASP A 76 -10.55 -4.64 4.72
CA ASP A 76 -10.05 -5.90 5.27
C ASP A 76 -9.02 -5.67 6.39
N GLY A 77 -8.49 -6.78 6.92
CA GLY A 77 -7.39 -6.78 7.88
C GLY A 77 -6.00 -6.60 7.27
N TYR A 78 -5.91 -6.31 5.97
CA TYR A 78 -4.67 -6.25 5.21
C TYR A 78 -4.38 -4.84 4.66
N SER A 79 -5.27 -3.88 4.91
CA SER A 79 -5.15 -2.52 4.43
C SER A 79 -5.55 -1.51 5.52
N PHE A 80 -4.98 -0.32 5.42
CA PHE A 80 -5.02 0.74 6.42
C PHE A 80 -5.28 2.06 5.72
N GLY A 81 -6.47 2.63 5.92
CA GLY A 81 -6.97 3.76 5.13
C GLY A 81 -7.22 5.02 5.95
N TYR A 82 -7.02 6.16 5.31
CA TYR A 82 -7.51 7.48 5.72
C TYR A 82 -8.61 7.91 4.77
N ARG A 83 -9.75 8.38 5.30
CA ARG A 83 -10.96 8.66 4.53
C ARG A 83 -11.21 10.16 4.34
N ASP A 84 -11.60 10.50 3.11
CA ASP A 84 -11.86 11.86 2.66
C ASP A 84 -13.01 12.57 3.39
N VAL A 85 -14.12 11.89 3.66
CA VAL A 85 -15.37 12.56 4.11
C VAL A 85 -15.24 13.22 5.48
N ASP A 86 -14.80 12.47 6.49
CA ASP A 86 -14.81 12.90 7.89
C ASP A 86 -13.42 12.86 8.53
N GLY A 87 -12.39 12.45 7.78
CA GLY A 87 -11.04 12.29 8.32
C GLY A 87 -10.91 11.07 9.23
N SER A 88 -11.81 10.09 9.14
CA SER A 88 -11.68 8.85 9.89
C SER A 88 -10.53 7.98 9.36
N LYS A 89 -9.89 7.25 10.28
CA LYS A 89 -9.01 6.13 9.94
C LYS A 89 -9.83 4.85 9.87
N ILE A 90 -9.48 3.96 8.94
CA ILE A 90 -10.25 2.77 8.63
C ILE A 90 -9.36 1.53 8.51
N HIS A 91 -9.71 0.49 9.25
CA HIS A 91 -9.08 -0.83 9.20
C HIS A 91 -10.11 -1.89 9.61
N LYS A 92 -10.14 -3.06 8.95
CA LYS A 92 -11.14 -4.12 9.20
C LYS A 92 -12.59 -3.61 9.10
N ALA A 93 -12.85 -2.68 8.18
CA ALA A 93 -14.12 -1.97 7.99
C ALA A 93 -14.59 -1.15 9.21
N LEU A 94 -13.79 -1.02 10.27
CA LEU A 94 -14.07 -0.19 11.42
C LEU A 94 -13.56 1.23 11.15
N ARG A 95 -14.42 2.22 11.42
CA ARG A 95 -14.10 3.64 11.30
C ARG A 95 -13.84 4.22 12.67
N GLU A 96 -12.72 4.88 12.84
CA GLU A 96 -12.36 5.56 14.08
C GLU A 96 -12.04 7.03 13.80
N LYS A 97 -12.38 7.90 14.75
CA LYS A 97 -12.01 9.32 14.66
C LYS A 97 -10.49 9.44 14.63
N TYR A 98 -9.97 10.28 13.74
CA TYR A 98 -8.54 10.45 13.56
C TYR A 98 -8.19 11.90 13.22
N GLY A 99 -8.33 12.31 11.96
CA GLY A 99 -8.20 13.71 11.58
C GLY A 99 -9.35 14.53 12.13
N GLU A 100 -9.11 15.81 12.42
CA GLU A 100 -10.18 16.73 12.84
C GLU A 100 -11.24 16.91 11.75
N LYS A 101 -10.79 16.87 10.49
CA LYS A 101 -11.62 17.02 9.29
C LYS A 101 -11.16 16.05 8.21
N GLY A 102 -12.09 15.82 7.28
CA GLY A 102 -11.82 15.22 6.00
C GLY A 102 -10.84 16.01 5.13
N TYR A 103 -10.44 15.40 4.02
CA TYR A 103 -9.65 16.04 2.98
C TYR A 103 -10.48 16.13 1.69
N VAL A 104 -10.18 17.12 0.87
CA VAL A 104 -10.97 17.48 -0.31
C VAL A 104 -10.12 17.48 -1.57
N GLN A 105 -10.75 17.70 -2.71
CA GLN A 105 -10.05 17.90 -3.97
C GLN A 105 -9.01 19.03 -3.86
N GLY A 106 -7.81 18.77 -4.36
CA GLY A 106 -6.65 19.66 -4.26
C GLY A 106 -5.72 19.36 -3.09
N ASP A 107 -6.21 18.71 -2.02
CA ASP A 107 -5.36 18.33 -0.88
C ASP A 107 -4.33 17.26 -1.28
N VAL A 108 -3.19 17.31 -0.61
CA VAL A 108 -2.10 16.33 -0.71
C VAL A 108 -1.97 15.60 0.61
N ILE A 109 -2.11 14.29 0.56
CA ILE A 109 -2.00 13.40 1.72
C ILE A 109 -0.64 12.73 1.72
N GLY A 110 0.17 13.07 2.72
CA GLY A 110 1.40 12.38 3.05
C GLY A 110 1.13 11.09 3.81
N CYS A 111 1.70 9.99 3.35
CA CYS A 111 1.52 8.66 3.91
C CYS A 111 2.87 8.18 4.47
N TYR A 112 2.96 8.09 5.80
CA TYR A 112 4.14 7.60 6.51
C TYR A 112 3.90 6.20 7.06
N ILE A 113 4.91 5.34 6.98
CA ILE A 113 4.95 4.06 7.68
C ILE A 113 6.32 3.86 8.30
N ASN A 114 6.38 3.35 9.52
CA ASN A 114 7.60 2.89 10.15
C ASN A 114 7.44 1.42 10.57
N LEU A 115 8.39 0.58 10.17
CA LEU A 115 8.44 -0.85 10.45
C LEU A 115 9.82 -1.20 11.05
N PRO A 116 10.09 -0.89 12.33
CA PRO A 116 11.37 -1.19 12.97
C PRO A 116 11.67 -2.69 12.91
N GLN A 117 12.77 -3.07 12.23
CA GLN A 117 13.16 -4.48 12.06
C GLN A 117 12.04 -5.37 11.48
N GLY A 118 11.14 -4.78 10.67
CA GLY A 118 9.93 -5.47 10.19
C GLY A 118 10.21 -6.74 9.38
N ALA A 119 11.38 -6.87 8.76
CA ALA A 119 11.79 -8.07 8.05
C ALA A 119 11.85 -9.32 8.94
N LEU A 120 12.12 -9.17 10.25
CA LEU A 120 12.13 -10.30 11.21
C LEU A 120 10.73 -10.88 11.45
N TYR A 121 9.69 -10.11 11.17
CA TYR A 121 8.29 -10.47 11.42
C TYR A 121 7.54 -10.78 10.11
N ALA A 122 8.13 -10.47 8.96
CA ALA A 122 7.54 -10.75 7.66
C ALA A 122 7.49 -12.26 7.39
N PRO A 123 6.44 -12.76 6.70
CA PRO A 123 6.39 -14.15 6.27
C PRO A 123 7.62 -14.50 5.43
N LYS A 124 8.21 -15.67 5.67
CA LYS A 124 9.35 -16.15 4.87
C LYS A 124 8.92 -16.26 3.40
N PRO A 125 9.77 -15.84 2.44
CA PRO A 125 9.44 -15.90 1.03
C PRO A 125 9.16 -17.36 0.61
N VAL A 126 8.08 -17.54 -0.16
CA VAL A 126 7.73 -18.84 -0.73
C VAL A 126 8.75 -19.17 -1.80
N HIS A 127 9.44 -20.31 -1.67
CA HIS A 127 10.39 -20.75 -2.66
C HIS A 127 9.64 -21.36 -3.84
N LEU A 128 9.69 -20.68 -4.99
CA LEU A 128 9.12 -21.18 -6.24
C LEU A 128 10.21 -21.91 -7.02
N PHE A 129 9.99 -23.18 -7.32
CA PHE A 129 10.90 -23.99 -8.12
C PHE A 129 10.13 -24.77 -9.18
N TRP A 130 10.84 -25.17 -10.23
CA TRP A 130 10.29 -25.97 -11.32
C TRP A 130 10.62 -27.44 -11.09
N TYR A 131 9.62 -28.31 -11.23
CA TYR A 131 9.84 -29.75 -11.17
C TYR A 131 8.97 -30.43 -12.24
N LYS A 132 9.59 -31.24 -13.11
CA LYS A 132 8.92 -31.93 -14.22
C LYS A 132 8.02 -31.03 -15.09
N GLY A 133 8.49 -29.80 -15.39
CA GLY A 133 7.75 -28.83 -16.20
C GLY A 133 6.54 -28.18 -15.52
N GLN A 134 6.28 -28.50 -14.25
CA GLN A 134 5.25 -27.87 -13.42
C GLN A 134 5.88 -26.96 -12.36
N LYS A 135 5.18 -25.88 -12.02
CA LYS A 135 5.62 -24.91 -11.02
C LYS A 135 5.17 -25.35 -9.63
N TYR A 136 6.12 -25.55 -8.73
CA TYR A 136 5.87 -25.89 -7.34
C TYR A 136 6.24 -24.72 -6.41
N SER A 137 5.54 -24.63 -5.28
CA SER A 137 5.81 -23.69 -4.21
C SER A 137 6.11 -24.48 -2.94
N SER A 138 7.27 -24.23 -2.32
CA SER A 138 7.60 -24.79 -1.01
C SER A 138 7.90 -23.67 -0.01
N THR A 139 7.26 -23.76 1.15
CA THR A 139 7.81 -23.16 2.37
C THR A 139 8.80 -24.18 2.91
N LEU A 140 10.08 -23.82 3.05
CA LEU A 140 11.13 -24.73 3.54
C LEU A 140 10.88 -25.26 4.96
N GLU A 141 9.82 -24.81 5.63
CA GLU A 141 9.38 -25.27 6.94
C GLU A 141 7.92 -25.74 6.86
N GLY A 142 7.67 -26.89 7.50
CA GLY A 142 6.50 -27.76 7.31
C GLY A 142 5.13 -27.11 7.53
N LYS A 143 4.11 -27.83 7.05
CA LYS A 143 2.68 -27.48 7.00
C LYS A 143 1.99 -27.19 8.35
N ASP A 144 2.70 -27.11 9.46
CA ASP A 144 2.11 -27.02 10.79
C ASP A 144 2.48 -25.73 11.51
N LYS A 145 1.84 -24.64 11.07
CA LYS A 145 1.30 -23.54 11.90
C LYS A 145 0.87 -22.45 10.94
N GLU A 146 -0.42 -22.15 10.96
CA GLU A 146 -0.95 -20.85 10.59
C GLU A 146 -0.17 -19.83 11.45
N GLU A 147 0.94 -19.31 10.92
CA GLU A 147 1.77 -18.34 11.64
C GLU A 147 0.90 -17.09 11.80
N SER A 148 0.26 -16.98 12.96
CA SER A 148 -0.40 -15.77 13.42
C SER A 148 0.53 -14.61 13.12
N SER A 149 0.12 -13.70 12.24
CA SER A 149 1.00 -12.64 11.74
C SER A 149 1.61 -11.89 12.92
N LYS A 150 2.92 -12.03 13.10
CA LYS A 150 3.60 -11.46 14.26
C LYS A 150 3.56 -9.94 14.13
N VAL A 151 3.14 -9.26 15.19
CA VAL A 151 3.14 -7.79 15.25
C VAL A 151 4.60 -7.30 15.23
N VAL A 152 4.87 -6.25 14.46
CA VAL A 152 6.15 -5.54 14.43
C VAL A 152 6.15 -4.52 15.59
N PRO A 153 6.95 -4.70 16.65
CA PRO A 153 6.94 -3.78 17.80
C PRO A 153 7.37 -2.37 17.41
N GLY A 154 6.66 -1.36 17.91
CA GLY A 154 6.95 0.05 17.61
C GLY A 154 6.63 0.46 16.17
N SER A 155 5.96 -0.40 15.40
CA SER A 155 5.47 -0.04 14.07
C SER A 155 4.28 0.90 14.14
N GLU A 156 4.21 1.80 13.17
CA GLU A 156 3.11 2.75 13.07
C GLU A 156 2.88 3.27 11.65
N ILE A 157 1.65 3.70 11.40
CA ILE A 157 1.25 4.46 10.22
C ILE A 157 0.75 5.82 10.69
N CYS A 158 1.20 6.86 9.99
CA CYS A 158 0.79 8.24 10.21
C CYS A 158 0.38 8.88 8.88
N PHE A 159 -0.51 9.85 8.96
CA PHE A 159 -0.90 10.66 7.79
C PHE A 159 -0.64 12.13 8.03
N PHE A 160 -0.32 12.83 6.95
CA PHE A 160 -0.12 14.27 6.91
C PHE A 160 -1.09 14.85 5.89
N LYS A 161 -1.75 15.95 6.24
CA LYS A 161 -2.60 16.71 5.32
C LYS A 161 -1.89 18.00 4.96
N ASN A 162 -1.47 18.15 3.70
CA ASN A 162 -0.68 19.28 3.23
C ASN A 162 0.55 19.53 4.12
N GLY A 163 1.26 18.45 4.51
CA GLY A 163 2.44 18.50 5.37
C GLY A 163 2.15 18.62 6.87
N ILE A 164 0.89 18.81 7.27
CA ILE A 164 0.48 18.92 8.69
C ILE A 164 0.16 17.54 9.25
N PHE A 165 0.87 17.14 10.30
CA PHE A 165 0.68 15.87 10.99
C PHE A 165 -0.75 15.72 11.54
N GLN A 166 -1.39 14.58 11.28
CA GLN A 166 -2.77 14.28 11.72
C GLN A 166 -2.83 13.36 12.95
N GLY A 167 -1.67 12.98 13.52
CA GLY A 167 -1.57 12.03 14.62
C GLY A 167 -1.11 10.63 14.18
N VAL A 168 -1.02 9.71 15.14
CA VAL A 168 -0.73 8.30 14.84
C VAL A 168 -2.03 7.59 14.48
N ALA A 169 -2.13 7.09 13.24
CA ALA A 169 -3.33 6.41 12.77
C ALA A 169 -3.37 4.97 13.30
N PHE A 170 -2.33 4.20 13.03
CA PHE A 170 -2.28 2.79 13.39
C PHE A 170 -0.96 2.46 14.07
N LYS A 171 -1.01 1.55 15.03
CA LYS A 171 0.14 0.95 15.71
C LYS A 171 0.04 -0.56 15.61
N ASP A 172 1.12 -1.24 16.00
CA ASP A 172 1.11 -2.70 16.14
C ASP A 172 0.76 -3.42 14.83
N LEU A 173 1.38 -2.98 13.74
CA LEU A 173 1.17 -3.53 12.40
C LEU A 173 1.67 -4.97 12.33
N SER A 174 0.96 -5.80 11.58
CA SER A 174 1.40 -7.17 11.30
C SER A 174 2.64 -7.17 10.39
N GLY A 175 3.54 -8.10 10.63
CA GLY A 175 4.69 -8.34 9.77
C GLY A 175 4.25 -8.71 8.36
N GLY A 176 4.87 -8.07 7.37
CA GLY A 176 4.50 -8.22 5.97
C GLY A 176 5.04 -7.10 5.11
N ARG A 177 4.74 -7.18 3.81
CA ARG A 177 5.13 -6.16 2.84
C ARG A 177 3.96 -5.21 2.60
N TYR A 178 4.20 -3.91 2.77
CA TYR A 178 3.21 -2.86 2.64
C TYR A 178 3.47 -2.04 1.38
N TYR A 179 2.40 -1.82 0.61
CA TYR A 179 2.43 -1.10 -0.65
C TYR A 179 1.61 0.20 -0.52
N PRO A 180 2.08 1.31 -1.11
CA PRO A 180 1.24 2.48 -1.36
C PRO A 180 -0.04 2.07 -2.07
N ALA A 181 -1.18 2.50 -1.54
CA ALA A 181 -2.49 2.13 -2.04
C ALA A 181 -3.46 3.30 -1.99
N ALA A 182 -4.36 3.32 -2.97
CA ALA A 182 -5.49 4.22 -3.00
C ALA A 182 -6.71 3.45 -3.48
N SER A 183 -7.87 3.83 -2.95
CA SER A 183 -9.15 3.43 -3.50
C SER A 183 -9.98 4.66 -3.80
N MET A 184 -10.62 4.63 -4.96
CA MET A 184 -11.48 5.71 -5.44
C MET A 184 -12.89 5.15 -5.63
N TYR A 185 -13.88 5.99 -5.38
CA TYR A 185 -15.29 5.74 -5.57
C TYR A 185 -15.88 6.87 -6.41
N THR A 186 -16.81 6.52 -7.29
CA THR A 186 -17.81 7.44 -7.84
C THR A 186 -19.00 6.61 -8.33
N ILE A 187 -20.14 7.24 -8.59
CA ILE A 187 -21.30 6.56 -9.18
C ILE A 187 -21.13 6.44 -10.71
N PRO A 188 -21.80 5.48 -11.37
CA PRO A 188 -21.75 5.35 -12.83
C PRO A 188 -22.13 6.65 -13.55
N ASN A 189 -21.55 6.86 -14.74
CA ASN A 189 -21.80 8.00 -15.63
C ASN A 189 -21.34 9.36 -15.08
N GLN A 190 -20.57 9.38 -13.99
CA GLN A 190 -19.86 10.57 -13.53
C GLN A 190 -18.42 10.58 -14.02
N PRO A 191 -17.76 11.76 -14.07
CA PRO A 191 -16.32 11.83 -14.29
C PRO A 191 -15.55 10.98 -13.28
N ASN A 192 -14.40 10.47 -13.70
CA ASN A 192 -13.56 9.65 -12.83
C ASN A 192 -13.18 10.41 -11.56
N CYS A 193 -13.26 9.73 -10.42
CA CYS A 193 -12.56 10.16 -9.22
C CYS A 193 -11.07 9.81 -9.41
N VAL A 194 -10.20 10.81 -9.41
CA VAL A 194 -8.78 10.71 -9.79
C VAL A 194 -7.86 11.13 -8.65
N VAL A 195 -6.85 10.31 -8.42
CA VAL A 195 -5.74 10.60 -7.49
C VAL A 195 -4.41 10.44 -8.22
N GLN A 196 -3.39 11.17 -7.77
CA GLN A 196 -2.04 11.13 -8.31
C GLN A 196 -1.03 10.82 -7.22
N PHE A 197 -0.17 9.84 -7.44
CA PHE A 197 0.88 9.43 -6.52
C PHE A 197 2.18 10.18 -6.82
N ASN A 198 2.82 10.64 -5.76
CA ASN A 198 4.19 11.14 -5.78
C ASN A 198 5.03 10.28 -4.84
N PHE A 199 5.93 9.48 -5.42
CA PHE A 199 6.81 8.57 -4.67
C PHE A 199 8.12 9.26 -4.21
N GLY A 200 8.27 10.56 -4.46
CA GLY A 200 9.48 11.34 -4.21
C GLY A 200 10.49 11.27 -5.35
N PRO A 201 11.68 11.89 -5.17
CA PRO A 201 12.12 12.57 -3.95
C PRO A 201 11.51 13.97 -3.75
N ASP A 202 10.99 14.57 -4.82
CA ASP A 202 10.46 15.93 -4.82
C ASP A 202 8.98 15.94 -4.39
N PHE A 203 8.74 16.15 -3.10
CA PHE A 203 7.41 16.18 -2.50
C PHE A 203 6.78 17.58 -2.54
N GLU A 204 5.46 17.65 -2.70
CA GLU A 204 4.72 18.92 -2.71
C GLU A 204 4.60 19.49 -1.29
N TYR A 205 4.37 18.62 -0.29
CA TYR A 205 4.22 19.00 1.11
C TYR A 205 4.99 18.06 2.05
N PHE A 206 6.31 17.99 1.88
CA PHE A 206 7.14 17.22 2.81
C PHE A 206 7.07 17.83 4.23
N PRO A 207 6.76 17.03 5.27
CA PRO A 207 6.74 17.51 6.65
C PRO A 207 8.10 18.07 7.06
N LYS A 208 8.10 19.21 7.76
CA LYS A 208 9.32 19.84 8.28
C LYS A 208 9.92 19.07 9.46
N ASP A 209 9.05 18.42 10.22
CA ASP A 209 9.38 17.66 11.42
C ASP A 209 8.53 16.37 11.45
N PHE A 210 9.11 15.32 11.98
CA PHE A 210 8.47 14.02 12.21
C PHE A 210 8.32 13.73 13.72
N GLU A 211 8.52 14.75 14.57
CA GLU A 211 8.63 14.63 16.03
C GLU A 211 9.78 13.66 16.36
N ASP A 212 9.58 12.73 17.30
CA ASP A 212 10.58 11.73 17.68
C ASP A 212 10.75 10.57 16.66
N ARG A 213 10.06 10.62 15.51
CA ARG A 213 10.05 9.52 14.54
C ARG A 213 11.29 9.56 13.64
N PRO A 214 11.76 8.40 13.16
CA PRO A 214 12.82 8.36 12.16
C PRO A 214 12.40 9.10 10.88
N LYS A 215 13.31 9.92 10.35
CA LYS A 215 13.13 10.57 9.05
C LYS A 215 12.93 9.49 7.98
N PRO A 216 11.83 9.55 7.21
CA PRO A 216 11.52 8.51 6.25
C PRO A 216 12.37 8.64 4.98
N THR A 217 12.60 7.50 4.33
CA THR A 217 13.10 7.42 2.96
C THR A 217 11.92 7.54 1.97
N ALA A 218 12.17 8.16 0.81
CA ALA A 218 11.16 8.26 -0.24
C ALA A 218 10.88 6.89 -0.89
N MET A 219 9.61 6.60 -1.20
CA MET A 219 9.22 5.34 -1.84
C MET A 219 9.88 5.07 -3.20
N ILE A 220 10.38 6.10 -3.89
CA ILE A 220 11.15 5.95 -5.14
C ILE A 220 12.46 5.17 -4.95
N GLU A 221 13.04 5.22 -3.75
CA GLU A 221 14.29 4.55 -3.38
C GLU A 221 14.10 3.05 -3.08
N VAL A 222 12.86 2.57 -2.95
CA VAL A 222 12.62 1.13 -2.72
C VAL A 222 13.21 0.35 -3.90
N PRO A 223 14.13 -0.60 -3.69
CA PRO A 223 14.77 -1.32 -4.79
C PRO A 223 13.74 -2.13 -5.59
N TYR A 224 14.07 -2.40 -6.85
CA TYR A 224 13.26 -3.31 -7.66
C TYR A 224 13.28 -4.69 -7.02
N GLN A 225 12.09 -5.26 -6.82
CA GLN A 225 11.90 -6.58 -6.25
C GLN A 225 11.53 -7.52 -7.40
N PRO A 226 12.48 -8.28 -7.96
CA PRO A 226 12.13 -9.34 -8.89
C PRO A 226 11.23 -10.33 -8.18
N VAL A 227 10.24 -10.86 -8.90
CA VAL A 227 9.54 -12.06 -8.44
C VAL A 227 10.58 -13.17 -8.53
N ASP A 228 11.16 -13.58 -7.39
CA ASP A 228 12.16 -14.64 -7.34
C ASP A 228 11.53 -15.97 -7.79
N VAL A 229 11.71 -16.28 -9.07
CA VAL A 229 11.50 -17.61 -9.62
C VAL A 229 12.89 -18.19 -9.80
N ARG A 230 13.45 -18.84 -8.78
CA ARG A 230 14.70 -19.59 -8.94
C ARG A 230 14.38 -20.86 -9.73
N VAL A 231 14.98 -20.99 -10.90
CA VAL A 231 14.92 -22.21 -11.71
C VAL A 231 16.04 -23.12 -11.22
N GLU A 232 15.76 -23.99 -10.27
CA GLU A 232 16.64 -25.15 -10.04
C GLU A 232 16.28 -26.23 -11.05
N ASN A 233 17.12 -26.38 -12.08
CA ASN A 233 17.09 -27.56 -12.91
C ASN A 233 17.60 -28.72 -12.05
N GLY A 234 16.69 -29.58 -11.58
CA GLY A 234 17.09 -30.81 -10.90
C GLY A 234 17.97 -31.64 -11.83
N GLU A 235 19.26 -31.75 -11.51
CA GLU A 235 20.14 -32.72 -12.15
C GLU A 235 19.54 -34.11 -11.91
N SER A 236 19.16 -34.78 -12.98
CA SER A 236 18.79 -36.18 -12.95
C SER A 236 20.01 -36.97 -12.47
N ALA A 237 19.93 -37.51 -11.25
CA ALA A 237 20.86 -38.52 -10.79
C ALA A 237 20.81 -39.70 -11.77
N ALA A 238 21.83 -39.81 -12.62
CA ALA A 238 22.06 -40.97 -13.45
C ALA A 238 22.36 -42.16 -12.52
N LYS A 239 21.54 -43.19 -12.63
CA LYS A 239 21.86 -44.55 -12.18
C LYS A 239 22.14 -45.39 -13.41
#